data_AF-A0AA41V223-F1
#
_entry.id   AF-A0AA41V223-F1
#
_cell.length_a   1.000
_cell.length_b   1.000
_cell.length_c   1.000
_cell.angle_alpha   90.00
_cell.angle_beta   90.00
_cell.angle_gamma   90.00
#
_symmetry.space_group_name_H-M   'P 1'
#
loop_
_entity.id
_entity.type
_entity.pdbx_description
1 polymer ?
#
loop_
_entity_poly.entity_id
_entity_poly.type
_entity_poly.pdbx_seq_one_letter_code
_entity_poly.pdbx_strand_id
1 'polypeptide(L)'
;MPPEAYRAAKGGDSSAAAKPGPVPFFAAGISSVLHPKNPFAPTLHFNYRYFETDAPKDAPGAPRSWWFGGGTDLTPAYVFEEDVKHFHT
;
A
#
# COMPACT_ATOMS: atom_id res chain seq x y z
N MET A 1 -13.17 1.86 -9.71
CA MET A 1 -11.78 1.58 -10.11
C MET A 1 -11.75 1.51 -11.61
N PRO A 2 -11.02 2.42 -12.26
CA PRO A 2 -10.82 2.39 -13.69
C PRO A 2 -10.16 1.07 -14.16
N PRO A 3 -10.40 0.60 -15.40
CA PRO A 3 -9.84 -0.65 -15.91
C PRO A 3 -8.30 -0.72 -15.85
N GLU A 4 -7.61 0.40 -16.05
CA GLU A 4 -6.15 0.51 -15.98
C GLU A 4 -5.63 0.30 -14.56
N ALA A 5 -6.29 0.86 -13.54
CA ALA A 5 -5.95 0.65 -12.14
C ALA A 5 -6.20 -0.79 -11.70
N TYR A 6 -7.27 -1.42 -12.21
CA TYR A 6 -7.57 -2.82 -11.96
C TYR A 6 -6.50 -3.77 -12.52
N ARG A 7 -5.99 -3.49 -13.72
CA ARG A 7 -4.87 -4.26 -14.31
C ARG A 7 -3.61 -4.15 -13.47
N ALA A 8 -3.27 -2.94 -13.01
CA ALA A 8 -2.11 -2.72 -12.15
C ALA A 8 -2.23 -3.44 -10.79
N ALA A 9 -3.43 -3.46 -10.20
CA ALA A 9 -3.68 -4.08 -8.89
C ALA A 9 -3.53 -5.61 -8.88
N LYS A 10 -3.71 -6.30 -10.02
CA LYS A 10 -3.67 -7.77 -10.11
C LYS A 10 -2.27 -8.39 -10.21
N GLY A 11 -1.19 -7.60 -10.25
CA GLY A 11 0.17 -8.12 -10.09
C GLY A 11 0.68 -9.11 -11.15
N GLY A 12 0.00 -9.23 -12.30
CA GLY A 12 0.41 -10.08 -13.42
C GLY A 12 -0.37 -11.39 -13.55
N ASP A 13 -1.44 -11.35 -14.35
CA ASP A 13 -1.67 -12.24 -15.48
C ASP A 13 -2.71 -11.55 -16.38
N SER A 14 -2.26 -11.03 -17.53
CA SER A 14 -3.09 -10.26 -18.48
C SER A 14 -4.11 -11.13 -19.22
N SER A 15 -4.17 -12.43 -18.91
CA SER A 15 -5.04 -13.44 -19.54
C SER A 15 -6.48 -13.42 -19.02
N ALA A 16 -6.73 -12.86 -17.83
CA ALA A 16 -8.09 -12.69 -17.30
C ALA A 16 -8.76 -11.50 -18.00
N ALA A 17 -9.67 -11.79 -18.93
CA ALA A 17 -10.49 -10.82 -19.65
C ALA A 17 -10.93 -9.67 -18.72
N ALA A 18 -10.46 -8.45 -19.00
CA ALA A 18 -10.88 -7.27 -18.27
C ALA A 18 -12.40 -7.16 -18.36
N LYS A 19 -13.10 -7.34 -17.23
CA LYS A 19 -14.56 -7.16 -17.19
C LYS A 19 -14.87 -5.73 -17.64
N PRO A 20 -15.76 -5.52 -18.62
CA PRO A 20 -16.06 -4.19 -19.12
C PRO A 20 -16.75 -3.38 -18.02
N GLY A 21 -16.13 -2.28 -17.62
CA GLY A 21 -16.71 -1.30 -16.70
C GLY A 21 -15.93 -1.10 -15.39
N PRO A 22 -16.17 0.01 -14.70
CA PRO A 22 -15.49 0.33 -13.45
C PRO A 22 -15.94 -0.60 -12.31
N VAL A 23 -14.98 -1.10 -11.52
CA VAL A 23 -15.25 -1.89 -10.32
C VAL A 23 -15.37 -0.96 -9.09
N PRO A 24 -16.49 -0.90 -8.37
CA PRO A 24 -16.58 -0.10 -7.14
C PRO A 24 -15.55 -0.56 -6.10
N PHE A 25 -14.94 0.40 -5.41
CA PHE A 25 -13.89 0.14 -4.43
C PHE A 25 -13.84 1.25 -3.38
N PHE A 26 -13.30 0.92 -2.21
CA PHE A 26 -12.94 1.88 -1.17
C PHE A 26 -11.44 1.77 -0.87
N ALA A 27 -10.81 2.91 -0.64
CA ALA A 27 -9.40 2.99 -0.27
C ALA A 27 -9.21 4.14 0.71
N ALA A 28 -8.45 3.88 1.77
CA ALA A 28 -8.05 4.88 2.76
C ALA A 28 -6.62 4.60 3.22
N GLY A 29 -5.89 5.64 3.62
CA GLY A 29 -4.55 5.47 4.14
C GLY A 29 -3.96 6.74 4.72
N ILE A 30 -2.90 6.55 5.50
CA ILE A 30 -2.05 7.61 6.02
C ILE A 30 -0.65 7.44 5.43
N SER A 31 -0.02 8.55 5.06
CA SER A 31 1.35 8.61 4.58
C SER A 31 2.04 9.80 5.22
N SER A 32 3.26 9.59 5.73
CA SER A 32 4.07 10.67 6.29
C SER A 32 5.53 10.49 5.92
N VAL A 33 6.20 11.62 5.70
CA VAL A 33 7.65 11.72 5.53
C VAL A 33 8.15 12.81 6.46
N LEU A 34 9.14 12.48 7.30
CA LEU A 34 9.78 13.41 8.21
C LEU A 34 11.26 13.59 7.85
N HIS A 35 11.67 14.85 7.65
CA HIS A 35 13.05 15.23 7.42
C HIS A 35 13.58 16.09 8.57
N PRO A 36 14.36 15.52 9.49
CA PRO A 36 15.00 16.30 10.55
C PRO A 36 16.02 17.31 10.00
N LYS A 37 16.14 18.46 10.66
CA LYS A 37 17.19 19.45 10.34
C LYS A 37 18.58 18.98 10.77
N ASN A 38 18.67 18.19 11.84
CA ASN A 38 19.93 17.65 12.34
C ASN A 38 20.35 16.46 11.46
N PRO A 39 21.51 16.48 10.80
CA PRO A 39 21.95 15.38 9.92
C PRO A 39 22.22 14.07 10.66
N PHE A 40 22.39 14.10 11.98
CA PHE A 40 22.52 12.89 12.80
C PHE A 40 21.18 12.25 13.16
N ALA A 41 20.05 12.90 12.89
CA ALA A 41 18.73 12.31 13.05
C ALA A 41 18.23 11.75 11.70
N PRO A 42 17.75 10.50 11.63
CA PRO A 42 17.36 9.87 10.38
C PRO A 42 16.06 10.44 9.79
N THR A 43 15.94 10.42 8.46
CA THR A 43 14.64 10.58 7.80
C THR A 43 13.77 9.37 8.10
N LEU A 44 12.48 9.57 8.30
CA LEU A 44 11.51 8.51 8.55
C LEU A 44 10.36 8.62 7.56
N HIS A 45 9.92 7.49 7.03
CA HIS A 45 8.72 7.38 6.24
C HIS A 45 7.84 6.26 6.80
N PHE A 46 6.54 6.49 6.77
CA PHE A 46 5.58 5.42 6.96
C PHE A 46 4.36 5.61 6.08
N ASN A 47 3.79 4.48 5.70
CA ASN A 47 2.52 4.43 5.00
C ASN A 47 1.71 3.24 5.50
N TYR A 48 0.45 3.46 5.85
CA TYR A 48 -0.49 2.38 6.17
C TYR A 48 -1.80 2.66 5.45
N ARG A 49 -2.31 1.64 4.75
CA ARG A 49 -3.46 1.78 3.86
C ARG A 49 -4.33 0.53 3.84
N TYR A 50 -5.61 0.75 3.62
CA TYR A 50 -6.65 -0.24 3.45
C TYR A 50 -7.26 -0.13 2.05
N PHE A 51 -7.59 -1.27 1.47
CA PHE A 51 -8.27 -1.35 0.18
C PHE A 51 -9.32 -2.47 0.18
N GLU A 52 -10.47 -2.21 -0.44
CA GLU A 52 -11.50 -3.21 -0.71
C GLU A 52 -12.21 -2.98 -2.04
N THR A 53 -12.66 -4.06 -2.68
CA THR A 53 -13.60 -4.03 -3.80
C THR A 53 -14.96 -4.56 -3.39
N ASP A 54 -16.00 -4.12 -4.10
CA ASP A 54 -17.32 -4.74 -3.99
C ASP A 54 -17.31 -6.21 -4.44
N ALA A 55 -18.29 -6.97 -3.94
CA ALA A 55 -18.49 -8.35 -4.35
C ALA A 55 -18.82 -8.40 -5.86
N PRO A 56 -18.32 -9.42 -6.61
CA PRO A 56 -18.65 -9.59 -8.01
C PRO A 56 -20.17 -9.72 -8.22
N LYS A 57 -20.74 -8.89 -9.11
CA LYS A 57 -22.18 -8.94 -9.43
C LYS A 57 -22.58 -10.23 -10.17
N ASP A 58 -21.62 -10.85 -10.85
CA ASP A 58 -21.79 -12.06 -11.67
C ASP A 58 -21.60 -13.37 -10.88
N ALA A 59 -21.20 -13.30 -9.61
CA ALA A 59 -21.05 -14.46 -8.73
C ALA A 59 -21.71 -14.17 -7.37
N PRO A 60 -23.05 -14.34 -7.27
CA PRO A 60 -23.78 -14.18 -6.01
C PRO A 60 -23.18 -15.08 -4.92
N GLY A 61 -22.76 -14.48 -3.80
CA GLY A 61 -22.12 -15.19 -2.68
C GLY A 61 -20.59 -15.20 -2.69
N ALA A 62 -19.94 -14.66 -3.74
CA ALA A 62 -18.49 -14.48 -3.72
C ALA A 62 -18.07 -13.39 -2.72
N PRO A 63 -16.98 -13.59 -1.95
CA PRO A 63 -16.52 -12.62 -0.96
C PRO A 63 -15.93 -11.37 -1.61
N ARG A 64 -15.98 -10.25 -0.88
CA ARG A 64 -15.23 -9.03 -1.21
C ARG A 64 -13.74 -9.31 -1.18
N SER A 65 -12.98 -8.74 -2.12
CA SER A 65 -11.52 -8.73 -2.06
C SER A 65 -11.05 -7.51 -1.27
N TRP A 66 -10.16 -7.72 -0.30
CA TRP A 66 -9.61 -6.65 0.52
C TRP A 66 -8.21 -6.99 0.98
N TRP A 67 -7.42 -5.97 1.29
CA TRP A 67 -6.09 -6.12 1.88
C TRP A 67 -5.67 -4.86 2.62
N PHE A 68 -4.76 -5.04 3.58
CA PHE A 68 -3.97 -3.96 4.13
C PHE A 68 -2.62 -3.93 3.42
N GLY A 69 -2.06 -2.74 3.29
CA GLY A 69 -0.69 -2.54 2.84
C GLY A 69 -0.03 -1.48 3.70
N GLY A 70 1.27 -1.60 3.89
CA GLY A 70 1.99 -0.57 4.62
C GLY A 70 3.37 -0.99 5.09
N GLY A 71 3.97 -0.11 5.87
CA GLY A 71 5.28 -0.26 6.43
C GLY A 71 5.78 1.06 6.99
N THR A 72 6.86 0.96 7.74
CA THR A 72 7.66 2.09 8.21
C THR A 72 9.10 1.77 7.83
N ASP A 73 9.83 2.78 7.37
CA ASP A 73 11.24 2.68 7.02
C ASP A 73 12.04 3.87 7.55
N LEU A 74 13.34 3.63 7.73
CA LEU A 74 14.30 4.56 8.29
C LEU A 74 15.41 4.82 7.25
N THR A 75 15.65 6.09 6.94
CA THR A 75 16.67 6.54 5.98
C THR A 75 17.69 7.45 6.68
N PRO A 76 18.71 6.91 7.35
CA PRO A 76 19.75 7.68 8.02
C PRO A 76 20.72 8.33 7.01
N ALA A 77 21.15 9.57 7.26
CA ALA A 77 22.28 10.17 6.56
C ALA A 77 23.63 9.66 7.12
N TYR A 78 23.69 9.43 8.44
CA TYR A 78 24.78 8.74 9.13
C TYR A 78 24.22 7.52 9.87
N VAL A 79 24.84 6.35 9.69
CA VAL A 79 24.36 5.10 10.28
C VAL A 79 24.83 4.98 11.72
N PHE A 80 23.88 4.89 12.64
CA PHE A 80 24.11 4.50 14.03
C PHE A 80 23.45 3.14 14.27
N GLU A 81 24.24 2.12 14.62
CA GLU A 81 23.72 0.76 14.79
C GLU A 81 22.65 0.65 15.88
N GLU A 82 22.76 1.47 16.93
CA GLU A 82 21.80 1.55 18.03
C GLU A 82 20.42 2.02 17.54
N ASP A 83 20.36 3.05 16.69
CA ASP A 83 19.10 3.54 16.11
C ASP A 83 18.46 2.50 15.19
N VAL A 84 19.27 1.80 14.38
CA VAL A 84 18.78 0.74 13.48
C VAL A 84 18.20 -0.42 14.29
N LYS A 85 18.89 -0.85 15.36
CA LYS A 85 18.40 -1.90 16.26
C LYS A 85 17.13 -1.46 16.98
N HIS A 86 17.11 -0.23 17.52
CA HIS A 86 15.95 0.34 18.19
C HIS A 86 14.73 0.43 17.28
N PHE A 87 14.92 0.77 16.01
CA PHE A 87 13.84 0.85 15.03
C PHE A 87 13.24 -0.54 14.67
N HIS A 88 14.04 -1.62 14.71
CA HIS A 88 13.62 -2.96 14.30
C HIS A 88 13.17 -3.88 15.46
N THR A 89 13.40 -3.48 16.72
CA THR A 89 12.88 -4.18 17.91
C THR A 89 11.39 -3.98 18.10
#